data_AF-A0A4Q6G185-F1
#
_entry.id   AF-A0A4Q6G185-F1
#
_cell.length_a   1.000
_cell.length_b   1.000
_cell.length_c   1.000
_cell.angle_alpha   90.00
_cell.angle_beta   90.00
_cell.angle_gamma   90.00
#
_symmetry.space_group_name_H-M   'P 1'
#
loop_
_entity.id
_entity.type
_entity.pdbx_description
1 polymer ?
#
loop_
_entity_poly.entity_id
_entity_poly.type
_entity_poly.pdbx_seq_one_letter_code
_entity_poly.pdbx_strand_id
1 'polypeptide(L)'
;MYPADIYATLIRDAFEDYHARFADITRRAKLRFETRDWAAARTDAVERIELYDQCVAECMLRLEASLQQGAHDHALWSAIRDSYGRLIAGLIDRELFKTFYNTLTRRFFRTRGV
;
A
#
# COMPACT_ATOMS: atom_id res chain seq x y z
N MET A 1 4.51 -18.74 -17.05
CA MET A 1 3.51 -18.82 -15.96
C MET A 1 3.81 -17.66 -15.02
N TYR A 2 3.05 -16.56 -15.09
CA TYR A 2 3.23 -15.43 -14.17
C TYR A 2 2.83 -15.91 -12.77
N PRO A 3 3.73 -15.99 -11.78
CA PRO A 3 3.33 -16.46 -10.48
C PRO A 3 2.61 -15.30 -9.80
N ALA A 4 1.29 -15.26 -9.94
CA ALA A 4 0.42 -14.27 -9.29
C ALA A 4 0.71 -14.15 -7.78
N ASP A 5 1.19 -15.23 -7.16
CA ASP A 5 1.67 -15.27 -5.78
C ASP A 5 2.84 -14.30 -5.51
N ILE A 6 3.81 -14.16 -6.42
CA ILE A 6 4.95 -13.22 -6.23
C ILE A 6 4.44 -11.78 -6.15
N TYR A 7 3.54 -11.39 -7.05
CA TYR A 7 2.98 -10.04 -7.05
C TYR A 7 2.02 -9.83 -5.88
N ALA A 8 1.29 -10.87 -5.47
CA ALA A 8 0.45 -10.82 -4.28
C ALA A 8 1.29 -10.59 -3.01
N THR A 9 2.41 -11.31 -2.86
CA THR A 9 3.38 -11.08 -1.77
C THR A 9 3.96 -9.68 -1.83
N LEU A 10 4.37 -9.21 -3.01
CA LEU A 10 4.90 -7.85 -3.16
C LEU A 10 3.90 -6.78 -2.68
N ILE A 11 2.62 -6.93 -3.04
CA ILE A 11 1.57 -5.98 -2.63
C ILE A 11 1.32 -6.06 -1.11
N ARG A 12 1.32 -7.27 -0.54
CA ARG A 12 1.16 -7.47 0.91
C ARG A 12 2.29 -6.78 1.66
N ASP A 13 3.53 -7.06 1.27
CA ASP A 13 4.72 -6.54 1.93
C ASP A 13 4.80 -5.01 1.80
N ALA A 14 4.34 -4.44 0.68
CA ALA A 14 4.22 -2.99 0.52
C ALA A 14 3.20 -2.36 1.47
N PHE A 15 2.07 -3.05 1.72
CA PHE A 15 1.11 -2.58 2.73
C PHE A 15 1.65 -2.73 4.16
N GLU A 16 2.36 -3.83 4.46
CA GLU A 16 3.00 -4.02 5.76
C GLU A 16 4.06 -2.94 6.03
N ASP A 17 4.87 -2.57 5.03
CA ASP A 17 5.82 -1.44 5.13
C ASP A 17 5.10 -0.12 5.40
N TYR A 18 4.04 0.18 4.64
CA TYR A 18 3.20 1.35 4.91
C TYR A 18 2.67 1.35 6.35
N HIS A 19 2.14 0.21 6.81
CA HIS A 19 1.56 0.08 8.13
C HIS A 19 2.61 0.28 9.24
N ALA A 20 3.81 -0.27 9.07
CA ALA A 20 4.93 -0.07 9.99
C ALA A 20 5.37 1.40 10.04
N ARG A 21 5.56 2.05 8.89
CA ARG A 21 5.93 3.48 8.80
C ARG A 21 4.85 4.38 9.43
N PHE A 22 3.57 4.07 9.20
CA PHE A 22 2.45 4.78 9.80
C PHE A 22 2.45 4.65 11.33
N ALA A 23 2.71 3.44 11.84
CA ALA A 23 2.82 3.18 13.27
C ALA A 23 4.01 3.93 13.89
N ASP A 24 5.14 4.02 13.18
CA ASP A 24 6.32 4.74 13.64
C ASP A 24 6.07 6.24 13.79
N ILE A 25 5.42 6.88 12.81
CA ILE A 25 5.01 8.29 12.92
C ILE A 25 4.03 8.46 14.10
N THR A 26 3.05 7.57 14.21
CA THR A 26 2.03 7.64 15.27
C THR A 26 2.64 7.49 16.66
N ARG A 27 3.69 6.69 16.82
CA ARG A 27 4.38 6.48 18.11
C ARG A 27 5.06 7.76 18.62
N ARG A 28 5.45 8.68 17.73
CA ARG A 28 6.07 9.97 18.10
C ARG A 28 5.10 10.87 18.86
N ALA A 29 3.79 10.71 18.67
CA ALA A 29 2.76 11.60 19.22
C ALA A 29 2.85 11.77 20.74
N LYS A 30 3.15 10.69 21.48
CA LYS A 30 3.30 10.75 22.95
C LYS A 30 4.39 11.74 23.35
N LEU A 31 5.58 11.60 22.77
CA LEU A 31 6.71 12.48 23.07
C LEU A 31 6.39 13.93 22.71
N ARG A 32 5.81 14.17 21.53
CA ARG A 32 5.44 15.54 21.10
C ARG A 32 4.45 16.21 22.05
N PHE A 33 3.49 15.44 22.54
CA PHE A 33 2.52 15.94 23.52
C PHE A 33 3.20 16.27 24.86
N GLU A 34 3.99 15.35 25.39
CA GLU A 34 4.69 15.52 26.68
C GLU A 34 5.66 16.71 26.67
N THR A 35 6.32 16.97 25.54
CA THR A 35 7.23 18.12 25.37
C THR A 35 6.54 19.39 24.90
N ARG A 36 5.23 19.36 24.62
CA ARG A 36 4.45 20.48 24.05
C ARG A 36 4.98 20.98 22.70
N ASP A 37 5.57 20.09 21.92
CA ASP A 37 6.12 20.37 20.59
C ASP A 37 5.01 20.30 19.53
N TRP A 38 4.16 21.31 19.52
CA TRP A 38 2.99 21.37 18.63
C TRP A 38 3.36 21.52 17.15
N ALA A 39 4.48 22.20 16.87
CA ALA A 39 4.97 22.36 15.51
C ALA A 39 5.34 21.00 14.92
N ALA A 40 6.12 20.18 15.64
CA ALA A 40 6.47 18.86 15.17
C ALA A 40 5.27 17.89 15.16
N ALA A 41 4.33 18.01 16.10
CA ALA A 41 3.07 17.24 16.05
C ALA A 41 2.27 17.53 14.77
N ARG A 42 2.24 18.79 14.32
CA ARG A 42 1.61 19.17 13.05
C ARG A 42 2.38 18.58 11.86
N THR A 43 3.71 18.61 11.88
CA THR A 43 4.53 17.98 10.84
C THR A 43 4.29 16.48 10.77
N ASP A 44 4.30 15.76 11.90
CA ASP A 44 4.03 14.32 11.96
C ASP A 44 2.62 14.01 11.40
N ALA A 45 1.62 14.87 11.65
CA ALA A 45 0.28 14.69 11.09
C ALA A 45 0.23 14.84 9.56
N VAL A 46 0.97 15.79 8.98
CA VAL A 46 1.10 15.96 7.53
C VAL A 46 1.82 14.75 6.93
N GLU A 47 2.97 14.37 7.49
CA GLU A 47 3.75 13.20 7.06
C GLU A 47 2.86 11.95 7.03
N ARG A 48 2.05 11.73 8.06
CA ARG A 48 1.15 10.58 8.16
C ARG A 48 0.06 10.56 7.08
N ILE A 49 -0.47 11.73 6.70
CA ILE A 49 -1.50 11.84 5.64
C ILE A 49 -0.88 11.54 4.28
N GLU A 50 0.29 12.12 4.00
CA GLU A 50 0.99 11.97 2.71
C GLU A 50 1.57 10.57 2.51
N LEU A 51 1.93 9.88 3.60
CA LEU A 51 2.58 8.57 3.59
C LEU A 51 1.81 7.53 2.75
N TYR A 52 0.48 7.51 2.83
CA TYR A 52 -0.32 6.53 2.08
C TYR A 52 -0.11 6.67 0.57
N ASP A 53 -0.22 7.90 0.05
CA ASP A 53 -0.07 8.17 -1.38
C ASP A 53 1.35 7.89 -1.85
N GLN A 54 2.35 8.20 -1.03
CA GLN A 54 3.75 7.86 -1.29
C GLN A 54 3.95 6.34 -1.40
N CYS A 55 3.51 5.57 -0.42
CA CYS A 55 3.68 4.11 -0.42
C CYS A 55 2.92 3.44 -1.58
N VAL A 56 1.73 3.95 -1.93
CA VAL A 56 1.00 3.48 -3.11
C VAL A 56 1.81 3.76 -4.39
N ALA A 57 2.35 4.96 -4.55
CA ALA A 57 3.17 5.31 -5.72
C ALA A 57 4.44 4.44 -5.82
N GLU A 58 5.13 4.22 -4.70
CA GLU A 58 6.31 3.34 -4.62
C GLU A 58 5.95 1.90 -5.04
N CYS A 59 4.83 1.36 -4.54
CA CYS A 59 4.35 0.03 -4.91
C CYS A 59 3.98 -0.05 -6.41
N MET A 60 3.29 0.96 -6.94
CA MET A 60 2.94 1.04 -8.36
C MET A 60 4.19 1.00 -9.25
N LEU A 61 5.21 1.81 -8.95
CA LEU A 61 6.45 1.83 -9.72
C LEU A 61 7.15 0.46 -9.74
N ARG A 62 7.18 -0.24 -8.59
CA ARG A 62 7.74 -1.60 -8.48
C ARG A 62 6.95 -2.60 -9.32
N LEU A 63 5.62 -2.51 -9.29
CA LEU A 63 4.72 -3.37 -10.07
C LEU A 63 4.84 -3.08 -11.57
N GLU A 64 4.87 -1.83 -12.00
CA GLU A 64 5.07 -1.43 -13.40
C GLU A 64 6.40 -1.98 -13.95
N ALA A 65 7.49 -1.80 -13.20
CA ALA A 65 8.79 -2.32 -13.57
C ALA A 65 8.84 -3.86 -13.65
N SER A 66 8.02 -4.56 -12.86
CA SER A 66 8.04 -6.03 -12.78
C SER A 66 7.02 -6.72 -13.69
N LEU A 67 5.89 -6.06 -13.99
CA LEU A 67 4.80 -6.60 -14.80
C LEU A 67 4.94 -6.22 -16.28
N GLN A 68 5.59 -5.09 -16.60
CA GLN A 68 5.80 -4.62 -17.97
C GLN A 68 4.48 -4.63 -18.77
N GLN A 69 4.43 -5.34 -19.90
CA GLN A 69 3.23 -5.47 -20.75
C GLN A 69 2.05 -6.16 -20.04
N GLY A 70 2.32 -6.94 -18.99
CA GLY A 70 1.29 -7.57 -18.15
C GLY A 70 0.65 -6.64 -17.13
N ALA A 71 1.15 -5.40 -16.97
CA ALA A 71 0.67 -4.47 -15.94
C ALA A 71 -0.80 -4.06 -16.11
N HIS A 72 -1.37 -4.25 -17.29
CA HIS A 72 -2.77 -3.92 -17.59
C HIS A 72 -3.62 -5.15 -17.98
N ASP A 73 -3.12 -6.36 -17.74
CA ASP A 73 -3.87 -7.59 -17.99
C ASP A 73 -4.89 -7.85 -16.87
N HIS A 74 -6.18 -7.72 -17.19
CA HIS A 74 -7.27 -7.99 -16.25
C HIS A 74 -7.28 -9.43 -15.71
N ALA A 75 -6.89 -10.42 -16.52
CA ALA A 75 -6.84 -11.81 -16.08
C ALA A 75 -5.73 -12.01 -15.05
N LEU A 76 -4.57 -11.39 -15.27
CA LEU A 76 -3.46 -11.39 -14.32
C LEU A 76 -3.84 -10.71 -13.00
N TRP A 77 -4.43 -9.51 -13.04
CA TRP A 77 -4.90 -8.84 -11.82
C TRP A 77 -6.01 -9.62 -11.10
N SER A 78 -6.84 -10.39 -11.81
CA SER A 78 -7.79 -11.30 -11.16
C SER A 78 -7.04 -12.41 -10.40
N ALA A 79 -6.05 -13.04 -11.02
CA ALA A 79 -5.25 -14.10 -10.38
C ALA A 79 -4.43 -13.58 -9.19
N ILE A 80 -3.89 -12.36 -9.28
CA ILE A 80 -3.20 -11.69 -8.17
C ILE A 80 -4.17 -11.45 -7.01
N ARG A 81 -5.39 -10.95 -7.29
CA ARG A 81 -6.42 -10.73 -6.26
C ARG A 81 -6.75 -12.00 -5.49
N ASP A 82 -6.91 -13.13 -6.19
CA ASP A 82 -7.27 -14.39 -5.55
C ASP A 82 -6.13 -14.91 -4.66
N SER A 83 -4.90 -14.78 -5.14
CA SER A 83 -3.69 -15.16 -4.39
C SER A 83 -3.48 -14.26 -3.17
N TYR A 84 -3.62 -12.96 -3.35
CA TYR A 84 -3.58 -11.96 -2.28
C TYR A 84 -4.67 -12.22 -1.24
N GLY A 85 -5.90 -12.52 -1.69
CA GLY A 85 -7.03 -12.87 -0.83
C GLY A 85 -6.77 -14.06 0.08
N ARG A 86 -6.03 -15.08 -0.41
CA ARG A 86 -5.57 -16.22 0.41
C ARG A 86 -4.52 -15.79 1.44
N LEU A 87 -3.54 -14.97 1.04
CA LEU A 87 -2.47 -14.50 1.93
C LEU A 87 -3.00 -13.72 3.14
N ILE A 88 -4.02 -12.88 2.94
CA ILE A 88 -4.55 -12.00 3.98
C ILE A 88 -5.75 -12.59 4.74
N ALA A 89 -6.16 -13.83 4.44
CA ALA A 89 -7.43 -14.37 4.94
C ALA A 89 -7.51 -14.45 6.47
N GLY A 90 -6.38 -14.71 7.14
CA GLY A 90 -6.28 -14.83 8.60
C GLY A 90 -5.86 -13.56 9.34
N LEU A 91 -5.66 -12.45 8.64
CA LEU A 91 -5.20 -11.20 9.26
C LEU A 91 -6.38 -10.42 9.86
N ILE A 92 -6.17 -9.86 11.05
CA ILE A 92 -7.18 -9.04 11.75
C ILE A 92 -7.53 -7.80 10.91
N ASP A 93 -6.52 -7.17 10.30
CA ASP A 93 -6.67 -5.92 9.54
C ASP A 93 -6.96 -6.14 8.04
N ARG A 94 -7.52 -7.30 7.68
CA ARG A 94 -7.75 -7.73 6.28
C ARG A 94 -8.43 -6.69 5.40
N GLU A 95 -9.35 -5.89 5.94
CA GLU A 95 -10.05 -4.85 5.17
C GLU A 95 -9.14 -3.68 4.74
N LEU A 96 -8.10 -3.38 5.52
CA LEU A 96 -7.10 -2.38 5.14
C LEU A 96 -6.24 -2.89 3.98
N PHE A 97 -5.80 -4.15 4.05
CA PHE A 97 -5.09 -4.82 2.96
C PHE A 97 -5.92 -4.82 1.66
N LYS A 98 -7.23 -5.10 1.73
CA LYS A 98 -8.14 -5.03 0.57
C LYS A 98 -8.27 -3.61 0.02
N THR A 99 -8.36 -2.61 0.91
CA THR A 99 -8.42 -1.20 0.50
C THR A 99 -7.19 -0.79 -0.29
N PHE A 100 -6.00 -1.17 0.17
CA PHE A 100 -4.74 -0.91 -0.52
C PHE A 100 -4.71 -1.54 -1.92
N TYR A 101 -5.10 -2.81 -2.04
CA TYR A 101 -5.22 -3.49 -3.33
C TYR A 101 -6.20 -2.80 -4.28
N ASN A 102 -7.36 -2.37 -3.77
CA ASN A 102 -8.36 -1.64 -4.53
C ASN A 102 -7.84 -0.28 -5.02
N THR A 103 -7.03 0.42 -4.22
CA THR A 103 -6.36 1.65 -4.66
C THR A 103 -5.41 1.38 -5.82
N LEU A 104 -4.55 0.35 -5.72
CA LEU A 104 -3.60 0.00 -6.78
C LEU A 104 -4.32 -0.32 -8.09
N THR A 105 -5.28 -1.25 -8.05
CA THR A 105 -6.07 -1.63 -9.24
C THR A 105 -6.78 -0.43 -9.87
N ARG A 106 -7.46 0.41 -9.07
CA ARG A 106 -8.10 1.62 -9.59
C ARG A 106 -7.11 2.56 -10.27
N ARG A 107 -5.90 2.74 -9.72
CA ARG A 107 -4.88 3.60 -10.34
C ARG A 107 -4.39 2.98 -11.66
N PHE A 108 -3.97 1.71 -11.66
CA PHE A 108 -3.50 1.00 -12.87
C PHE A 108 -4.50 1.00 -14.04
N PHE A 109 -5.80 0.89 -13.75
CA PHE A 109 -6.84 0.86 -14.78
C PHE A 109 -7.43 2.23 -15.10
N ARG A 110 -7.26 3.25 -14.25
CA ARG A 110 -7.69 4.64 -14.54
C ARG A 110 -6.70 5.41 -15.41
N THR A 111 -5.41 5.02 -15.46
CA THR A 111 -4.39 5.67 -16.32
C THR A 111 -4.71 5.58 -17.83
N ARG A 112 -5.76 4.87 -18.27
CA ARG A 112 -6.24 4.84 -19.66
C ARG A 112 -7.21 5.98 -20.06
N GLY A 113 -7.42 6.97 -19.18
CA GLY A 113 -8.40 8.03 -19.38
C GLY A 113 -7.83 9.44 -19.58
N VAL A 114 -6.65 9.59 -20.19
CA VAL A 114 -6.12 10.88 -20.67
C VAL A 114 -5.48 10.66 -22.04
#